data_AF-A0A9W8JYV0-F1
#
_entry.id   AF-A0A9W8JYV0-F1
#
_cell.length_a   1.000
_cell.length_b   1.000
_cell.length_c   1.000
_cell.angle_alpha   90.00
_cell.angle_beta   90.00
_cell.angle_gamma   90.00
#
_symmetry.space_group_name_H-M   'P 1'
#
loop_
_entity.id
_entity.type
_entity.pdbx_description
1 polymer ?
#
loop_
_entity_poly.entity_id
_entity_poly.type
_entity_poly.pdbx_seq_one_letter_code
_entity_poly.pdbx_strand_id
1 'polypeptide(L)'
;MSQKKSDPLTASIHPGAPTPENAMDFVLSSIRDPRNPAHCGQCLYGALFVLTITAPDPLPGTEAAFKLPAPLRKNTPFWNSLLEFLVMPRSDEEVERLLKKFAICKCDLRDRLVREYHAAGKAKEEHMMKRMCLELWAPKEEKKKYTTARCAVVVKIVQTLDSALTEGHVRSVAKGLTETWPTAPTDLIPCGADELVESLLRWYRFVPDPLVFHLAAHILHTCRFLLVPSFAKYRLSAVMFDSFYDSFKQITEQLNKLPAVVSITNPEGITMS
;
A
#
# COMPACT_ATOMS: atom_id res chain seq x y z
N MET A 1 17.72 19.36 -32.56
CA MET A 1 18.67 18.77 -31.58
C MET A 1 17.91 18.57 -30.27
N SER A 2 17.33 17.40 -30.06
CA SER A 2 16.62 17.09 -28.80
C SER A 2 17.62 16.76 -27.71
N GLN A 3 17.66 17.56 -26.65
CA GLN A 3 18.40 17.24 -25.44
C GLN A 3 17.82 15.97 -24.81
N LYS A 4 18.61 14.89 -24.87
CA LYS A 4 18.34 13.63 -24.19
C LYS A 4 18.38 13.92 -22.68
N LYS A 5 17.22 14.03 -22.02
CA LYS A 5 17.14 14.06 -20.54
C LYS A 5 17.81 12.77 -20.05
N SER A 6 18.95 12.89 -19.39
CA SER A 6 19.62 11.76 -18.74
C SER A 6 18.72 11.23 -17.63
N ASP A 7 18.35 9.96 -17.71
CA ASP A 7 17.54 9.27 -16.70
C ASP A 7 18.24 9.34 -15.33
N PRO A 8 17.61 9.92 -14.29
CA PRO A 8 18.25 10.20 -13.01
C PRO A 8 18.40 8.98 -12.08
N LEU A 9 18.33 7.76 -12.59
CA LEU A 9 18.14 6.56 -11.75
C LEU A 9 19.38 5.69 -11.50
N THR A 10 20.53 5.98 -12.12
CA THR A 10 21.81 5.32 -11.78
C THR A 10 22.65 6.23 -10.87
N ALA A 11 22.09 6.61 -9.72
CA ALA A 11 22.83 7.34 -8.71
C ALA A 11 23.90 6.41 -8.08
N SER A 12 25.15 6.87 -8.06
CA SER A 12 26.24 6.21 -7.32
C SER A 12 25.80 5.96 -5.87
N ILE A 13 26.03 4.75 -5.36
CA ILE A 13 25.73 4.36 -3.98
C ILE A 13 26.60 5.23 -3.05
N HIS A 14 26.06 6.35 -2.60
CA HIS A 14 26.73 7.20 -1.62
C HIS A 14 26.84 6.43 -0.31
N PRO A 15 28.01 6.44 0.37
CA PRO A 15 28.16 5.84 1.69
C PRO A 15 27.06 6.35 2.62
N GLY A 16 26.21 5.43 3.10
CA GLY A 16 25.11 5.72 4.02
C GLY A 16 23.74 6.01 3.39
N ALA A 17 23.52 5.70 2.10
CA ALA A 17 22.16 5.68 1.55
C ALA A 17 21.28 4.66 2.31
N PRO A 18 19.94 4.81 2.32
CA PRO A 18 19.07 3.89 3.03
C PRO A 18 19.13 2.51 2.38
N THR A 19 19.43 1.48 3.17
CA THR A 19 19.33 0.09 2.74
C THR A 19 17.96 -0.49 3.12
N PRO A 20 17.51 -1.58 2.48
CA PRO A 20 16.32 -2.30 2.90
C PRO A 20 16.38 -2.74 4.37
N GLU A 21 17.55 -3.18 4.86
CA GLU A 21 17.74 -3.59 6.25
C GLU A 21 17.52 -2.41 7.22
N ASN A 22 18.15 -1.26 6.94
CA ASN A 22 17.96 -0.06 7.75
C ASN A 22 16.50 0.41 7.73
N ALA A 23 15.83 0.32 6.57
CA ALA A 23 14.43 0.70 6.44
C ALA A 23 13.50 -0.22 7.23
N MET A 24 13.79 -1.52 7.22
CA MET A 24 13.05 -2.53 7.99
C MET A 24 13.17 -2.28 9.49
N ASP A 25 14.39 -2.09 10.00
CA ASP A 25 14.65 -1.79 11.41
C ASP A 25 14.04 -0.44 11.82
N PHE A 26 14.11 0.55 10.95
CA PHE A 26 13.49 1.86 11.15
C PHE A 26 11.96 1.74 11.27
N VAL A 27 11.31 0.98 10.38
CA VAL A 27 9.86 0.75 10.44
C VAL A 27 9.51 0.02 11.74
N LEU A 28 10.18 -1.08 12.06
CA LEU A 28 9.95 -1.86 13.29
C LEU A 28 10.06 -1.01 14.55
N SER A 29 11.14 -0.22 14.68
CA SER A 29 11.30 0.68 15.82
C SER A 29 10.24 1.77 15.86
N SER A 30 9.80 2.26 14.69
CA SER A 30 8.78 3.29 14.60
C SER A 30 7.39 2.82 14.98
N ILE A 31 7.02 1.56 14.67
CA ILE A 31 5.69 1.00 14.96
C ILE A 31 5.68 0.10 16.19
N ARG A 32 6.76 0.05 16.97
CA ARG A 32 6.86 -0.76 18.20
C ARG A 32 5.68 -0.53 19.14
N ASP A 33 5.26 0.74 19.29
CA ASP A 33 3.95 1.06 19.83
C ASP A 33 3.00 1.38 18.65
N PRO A 34 2.16 0.42 18.22
CA PRO A 34 1.27 0.61 17.08
C PRO A 34 0.14 1.63 17.34
N ARG A 35 -0.08 2.05 18.60
CA ARG A 35 -1.01 3.14 18.92
C ARG A 35 -0.32 4.49 18.86
N ASN A 36 0.99 4.53 18.99
CA ASN A 36 1.76 5.77 19.09
C ASN A 36 3.06 5.75 18.25
N PRO A 37 3.01 5.60 16.91
CA PRO A 37 4.23 5.47 16.12
C PRO A 37 5.20 6.64 16.30
N ALA A 38 6.50 6.36 16.37
CA ALA A 38 7.51 7.37 16.73
C ALA A 38 7.70 8.45 15.65
N HIS A 39 7.46 8.12 14.38
CA HIS A 39 7.72 8.99 13.24
C HIS A 39 6.42 9.35 12.50
N CYS A 40 6.47 10.45 11.73
CA CYS A 40 5.33 10.90 10.94
C CYS A 40 5.08 10.00 9.73
N GLY A 41 3.90 10.18 9.10
CA GLY A 41 3.48 9.30 8.02
C GLY A 41 4.36 9.41 6.78
N GLN A 42 4.79 10.62 6.42
CA GLN A 42 5.69 10.80 5.27
C GLN A 42 7.04 10.09 5.43
N CYS A 43 7.61 10.11 6.63
CA CYS A 43 8.87 9.43 6.93
C CYS A 43 8.70 7.91 6.86
N LEU A 44 7.68 7.37 7.53
CA LEU A 44 7.36 5.94 7.50
C LEU A 44 7.04 5.43 6.09
N TYR A 45 6.29 6.21 5.32
CA TYR A 45 5.98 5.90 3.93
C TYR A 45 7.25 5.81 3.08
N GLY A 46 8.18 6.76 3.25
CA GLY A 46 9.47 6.71 2.57
C GLY A 46 10.32 5.49 2.95
N ALA A 47 10.35 5.12 4.22
CA ALA A 47 11.04 3.91 4.67
C ALA A 47 10.42 2.64 4.07
N LEU A 48 9.09 2.49 4.13
CA LEU A 48 8.38 1.38 3.48
C LEU A 48 8.59 1.37 1.96
N PHE A 49 8.73 2.53 1.34
CA PHE A 49 8.99 2.64 -0.08
C PHE A 49 10.38 2.12 -0.44
N VAL A 50 11.42 2.45 0.35
CA VAL A 50 12.80 1.93 0.17
C VAL A 50 12.84 0.40 0.13
N LEU A 51 12.02 -0.28 0.94
CA LEU A 51 11.90 -1.76 0.93
C LEU A 51 11.44 -2.33 -0.41
N THR A 52 10.79 -1.50 -1.24
CA THR A 52 10.16 -1.92 -2.49
C THR A 52 10.88 -1.43 -3.75
N ILE A 53 11.78 -0.44 -3.66
CA ILE A 53 12.53 0.11 -4.82
C ILE A 53 13.57 -0.85 -5.37
N THR A 54 14.10 -1.75 -4.54
CA THR A 54 15.25 -2.58 -4.94
C THR A 54 14.91 -3.64 -5.99
N ALA A 55 13.63 -3.83 -6.33
CA ALA A 55 13.26 -4.57 -7.52
C ALA A 55 13.41 -3.64 -8.73
N PRO A 56 14.26 -3.96 -9.73
CA PRO A 56 14.36 -3.14 -10.94
C PRO A 56 12.97 -2.95 -11.53
N ASP A 57 12.62 -1.70 -11.88
CA ASP A 57 11.34 -1.39 -12.51
C ASP A 57 11.13 -2.38 -13.67
N PRO A 58 10.00 -3.13 -13.69
CA PRO A 58 9.70 -3.97 -14.83
C PRO A 58 9.79 -3.12 -16.09
N LEU A 59 10.49 -3.62 -17.11
CA LEU A 59 10.44 -2.99 -18.43
C LEU A 59 8.96 -2.87 -18.83
N PRO A 60 8.53 -1.74 -19.43
CA PRO A 60 7.17 -1.58 -19.90
C PRO A 60 6.76 -2.78 -20.77
N GLY A 61 5.69 -3.49 -20.37
CA GLY A 61 5.20 -4.68 -21.07
C GLY A 61 5.74 -6.02 -20.55
N THR A 62 6.60 -6.03 -19.52
CA THR A 62 6.94 -7.25 -18.78
C THR A 62 6.17 -7.27 -17.47
N GLU A 63 5.31 -8.26 -17.27
CA GLU A 63 4.77 -8.63 -15.96
C GLU A 63 5.89 -9.25 -15.11
N ALA A 64 6.99 -8.53 -14.92
CA ALA A 64 7.97 -8.96 -13.93
C ALA A 64 7.27 -8.83 -12.58
N ALA A 65 6.87 -9.98 -12.03
CA ALA A 65 6.30 -10.07 -10.70
C ALA A 65 7.21 -9.26 -9.77
N PHE A 66 6.61 -8.31 -9.08
CA PHE A 66 7.26 -7.63 -7.97
C PHE A 66 7.88 -8.73 -7.08
N LYS A 67 9.17 -8.60 -6.75
CA LYS A 67 9.90 -9.57 -5.92
C LYS A 67 10.49 -8.83 -4.73
N LEU A 68 10.00 -9.18 -3.54
CA LEU A 68 10.55 -8.73 -2.29
C LEU A 68 12.00 -9.24 -2.14
N PRO A 69 12.92 -8.40 -1.62
CA PRO A 69 14.27 -8.82 -1.29
C PRO A 69 14.26 -10.08 -0.42
N ALA A 70 15.21 -10.99 -0.66
CA ALA A 70 15.29 -12.25 0.09
C ALA A 70 15.35 -12.07 1.63
N PRO A 71 16.09 -11.10 2.19
CA PRO A 71 16.09 -10.85 3.63
C PRO A 71 14.71 -10.47 4.16
N LEU A 72 13.95 -9.68 3.40
CA LEU A 72 12.62 -9.23 3.77
C LEU A 72 11.61 -10.39 3.74
N ARG A 73 11.65 -11.24 2.72
CA ARG A 73 10.76 -12.42 2.59
C ARG A 73 10.85 -13.39 3.76
N LYS A 74 12.02 -13.50 4.39
CA LYS A 74 12.27 -14.40 5.53
C LYS A 74 12.12 -13.73 6.90
N ASN A 75 11.81 -12.43 6.95
CA ASN A 75 11.71 -11.71 8.21
C ASN A 75 10.29 -11.77 8.82
N THR A 76 9.95 -12.91 9.42
CA THR A 76 8.66 -13.11 10.11
C THR A 76 8.33 -12.01 11.14
N PRO A 77 9.27 -11.55 12.01
CA PRO A 77 8.98 -10.46 12.94
C PRO A 77 8.51 -9.16 12.28
N PHE A 78 9.09 -8.81 11.12
CA PHE A 78 8.66 -7.66 10.34
C PHE A 78 7.22 -7.78 9.86
N TRP A 79 6.88 -8.90 9.21
CA TRP A 79 5.53 -9.13 8.69
C TRP A 79 4.48 -9.18 9.78
N ASN A 80 4.77 -9.88 10.87
CA ASN A 80 3.88 -9.94 12.02
C ASN A 80 3.65 -8.56 12.63
N SER A 81 4.70 -7.73 12.75
CA SER A 81 4.57 -6.37 13.28
C SER A 81 3.73 -5.46 12.37
N LEU A 82 3.88 -5.58 11.05
CA LEU A 82 3.05 -4.84 10.10
C LEU A 82 1.58 -5.25 10.17
N LEU A 83 1.32 -6.55 10.24
CA LEU A 83 -0.04 -7.06 10.32
C LEU A 83 -0.66 -6.70 11.68
N GLU A 84 0.04 -6.90 12.78
CA GLU A 84 -0.42 -6.51 14.12
C GLU A 84 -0.72 -5.01 14.19
N PHE A 85 0.14 -4.17 13.61
CA PHE A 85 -0.15 -2.74 13.46
C PHE A 85 -1.48 -2.50 12.74
N LEU A 86 -1.75 -3.23 11.66
CA LEU A 86 -2.98 -3.07 10.88
C LEU A 86 -4.22 -3.59 11.65
N VAL A 87 -4.12 -4.73 12.32
CA VAL A 87 -5.30 -5.44 12.89
C VAL A 87 -5.51 -5.21 14.38
N MET A 88 -4.60 -4.49 15.04
CA MET A 88 -4.76 -4.15 16.45
C MET A 88 -6.12 -3.43 16.67
N PRO A 89 -6.91 -3.88 17.67
CA PRO A 89 -8.17 -3.25 18.01
C PRO A 89 -8.01 -1.75 18.29
N ARG A 90 -8.80 -0.94 17.58
CA ARG A 90 -8.85 0.51 17.72
C ARG A 90 -10.29 1.00 17.60
N SER A 91 -10.63 2.03 18.37
CA SER A 91 -11.85 2.81 18.12
C SER A 91 -11.66 3.73 16.90
N ASP A 92 -12.76 4.31 16.43
CA ASP A 92 -12.75 5.26 15.32
C ASP A 92 -11.97 6.53 15.67
N GLU A 93 -12.11 7.00 16.92
CA GLU A 93 -11.38 8.13 17.46
C GLU A 93 -9.88 7.84 17.56
N GLU A 94 -9.50 6.60 17.89
CA GLU A 94 -8.10 6.17 17.92
C GLU A 94 -7.49 6.15 16.52
N VAL A 95 -8.22 5.64 15.51
CA VAL A 95 -7.76 5.67 14.12
C VAL A 95 -7.65 7.11 13.61
N GLU A 96 -8.64 7.96 13.86
CA GLU A 96 -8.59 9.37 13.46
C GLU A 96 -7.41 10.11 14.11
N ARG A 97 -7.16 9.86 15.41
CA ARG A 97 -6.01 10.43 16.13
C ARG A 97 -4.69 9.98 15.54
N LEU A 98 -4.58 8.70 15.19
CA LEU A 98 -3.39 8.13 14.54
C LEU A 98 -3.13 8.78 13.18
N LEU A 99 -4.16 8.93 12.35
CA LEU A 99 -4.06 9.58 11.04
C LEU A 99 -3.69 11.08 11.17
N LYS A 100 -4.26 11.80 12.14
CA LYS A 100 -3.83 13.17 12.46
C LYS A 100 -2.37 13.23 12.90
N LYS A 101 -1.91 12.26 13.70
CA LYS A 101 -0.51 12.17 14.12
C LYS A 101 0.41 11.98 12.92
N PHE A 102 0.07 11.09 11.99
CA PHE A 102 0.84 10.88 10.77
C PHE A 102 0.98 12.14 9.92
N ALA A 103 -0.06 12.97 9.86
CA ALA A 103 -0.05 14.23 9.13
C ALA A 103 0.89 15.31 9.73
N ILE A 104 1.30 15.19 11.00
CA ILE A 104 2.12 16.18 11.69
C ILE A 104 3.57 15.66 11.81
N CYS A 105 4.52 16.36 11.19
CA CYS A 105 5.93 16.02 11.32
C CYS A 105 6.50 16.49 12.66
N LYS A 106 7.02 15.56 13.46
CA LYS A 106 7.82 15.80 14.68
C LYS A 106 9.18 15.11 14.65
N CYS A 107 9.59 14.63 13.47
CA CYS A 107 10.82 13.85 13.30
C CYS A 107 12.06 14.74 13.47
N ASP A 108 13.17 14.19 13.99
CA ASP A 108 14.45 14.90 14.03
C ASP A 108 15.14 14.85 12.66
N LEU A 109 14.98 15.91 11.86
CA LEU A 109 15.57 15.99 10.52
C LEU A 109 17.10 16.19 10.52
N ARG A 110 17.73 16.34 11.70
CA ARG A 110 19.20 16.29 11.84
C ARG A 110 19.70 14.87 11.63
N ASP A 111 18.91 13.87 12.02
CA ASP A 111 19.16 12.47 11.67
C ASP A 111 19.11 12.30 10.15
N ARG A 112 20.21 11.78 9.61
CA ARG A 112 20.38 11.59 8.18
C ARG A 112 19.37 10.59 7.60
N LEU A 113 19.16 9.44 8.24
CA LEU A 113 18.25 8.41 7.75
C LEU A 113 16.81 8.92 7.73
N VAL A 114 16.39 9.58 8.81
CA VAL A 114 15.07 10.23 8.89
C VAL A 114 14.85 11.21 7.74
N ARG A 115 15.85 12.06 7.45
CA ARG A 115 15.81 13.03 6.36
C ARG A 115 15.74 12.35 4.98
N GLU A 116 16.49 11.28 4.77
CA GLU A 116 16.47 10.51 3.53
C GLU A 116 15.13 9.82 3.31
N TYR A 117 14.52 9.22 4.35
CA TYR A 117 13.17 8.66 4.25
C TYR A 117 12.12 9.74 3.99
N HIS A 118 12.24 10.92 4.58
CA HIS A 118 11.38 12.05 4.24
C HIS A 118 11.49 12.44 2.76
N ALA A 119 12.70 12.51 2.23
CA ALA A 119 12.94 12.83 0.82
C ALA A 119 12.33 11.75 -0.09
N ALA A 120 12.53 10.46 0.23
CA ALA A 120 11.94 9.34 -0.51
C ALA A 120 10.41 9.39 -0.50
N GLY A 121 9.80 9.62 0.67
CA GLY A 121 8.36 9.76 0.81
C GLY A 121 7.81 10.94 0.01
N LYS A 122 8.50 12.09 0.04
CA LYS A 122 8.13 13.28 -0.75
C LYS A 122 8.19 13.03 -2.26
N ALA A 123 9.25 12.37 -2.72
CA ALA A 123 9.45 12.08 -4.13
C ALA A 123 8.36 11.18 -4.73
N LYS A 124 7.60 10.47 -3.89
CA LYS A 124 6.57 9.51 -4.30
C LYS A 124 5.15 9.93 -3.90
N GLU A 125 5.01 11.13 -3.34
CA GLU A 125 3.72 11.72 -3.00
C GLU A 125 2.82 11.83 -4.22
N GLU A 126 3.30 12.44 -5.31
CA GLU A 126 2.49 12.63 -6.51
C GLU A 126 1.99 11.30 -7.11
N HIS A 127 2.87 10.30 -7.19
CA HIS A 127 2.50 8.98 -7.70
C HIS A 127 1.44 8.31 -6.82
N MET A 128 1.59 8.43 -5.49
CA MET A 128 0.65 7.86 -4.54
C MET A 128 -0.72 8.51 -4.63
N MET A 129 -0.78 9.85 -4.68
CA MET A 129 -2.03 10.59 -4.80
C MET A 129 -2.75 10.27 -6.11
N LYS A 130 -2.01 10.16 -7.21
CA LYS A 130 -2.55 9.71 -8.49
C LYS A 130 -3.14 8.30 -8.42
N ARG A 131 -2.42 7.34 -7.81
CA ARG A 131 -2.88 5.94 -7.70
C ARG A 131 -4.14 5.82 -6.86
N MET A 132 -4.20 6.52 -5.74
CA MET A 132 -5.32 6.44 -4.82
C MET A 132 -6.61 6.98 -5.45
N CYS A 133 -6.53 7.91 -6.40
CA CYS A 133 -7.69 8.64 -6.97
C CYS A 133 -8.62 9.28 -5.91
N LEU A 134 -8.26 9.24 -4.63
CA LEU A 134 -9.08 9.70 -3.52
C LEU A 134 -9.38 11.20 -3.62
N GLU A 135 -8.42 11.98 -4.11
CA GLU A 135 -8.63 13.40 -4.39
C GLU A 135 -9.59 13.66 -5.56
N LEU A 136 -9.74 12.72 -6.49
CA LEU A 136 -10.65 12.90 -7.62
C LEU A 136 -12.10 12.64 -7.21
N TRP A 137 -12.29 11.71 -6.28
CA TRP A 137 -13.61 11.16 -5.95
C TRP A 137 -14.23 11.76 -4.68
N ALA A 138 -13.42 12.22 -3.73
CA ALA A 138 -13.93 12.85 -2.52
C ALA A 138 -14.55 14.22 -2.81
N PRO A 139 -15.65 14.61 -2.11
CA PRO A 139 -16.16 15.97 -2.12
C PRO A 139 -15.05 16.98 -1.77
N LYS A 140 -15.13 18.20 -2.30
CA LYS A 140 -14.05 19.22 -2.20
C LYS A 140 -13.62 19.47 -0.74
N GLU A 141 -14.58 19.43 0.18
CA GLU A 141 -14.41 19.61 1.62
C GLU A 141 -13.63 18.43 2.25
N GLU A 142 -13.80 17.23 1.70
CA GLU A 142 -13.19 16.00 2.20
C GLU A 142 -11.81 15.73 1.62
N LYS A 143 -11.48 16.27 0.45
CA LYS A 143 -10.15 16.09 -0.18
C LYS A 143 -9.01 16.42 0.78
N LYS A 144 -9.19 17.42 1.64
CA LYS A 144 -8.20 17.83 2.65
C LYS A 144 -7.89 16.73 3.69
N LYS A 145 -8.76 15.74 3.86
CA LYS A 145 -8.57 14.60 4.76
C LYS A 145 -7.65 13.53 4.17
N TYR A 146 -7.48 13.49 2.85
CA TYR A 146 -6.74 12.44 2.16
C TYR A 146 -5.41 13.00 1.64
N THR A 147 -4.45 13.21 2.53
CA THR A 147 -3.09 13.62 2.14
C THR A 147 -2.14 12.43 2.18
N THR A 148 -1.06 12.48 1.40
CA THR A 148 0.01 11.45 1.46
C THR A 148 0.51 11.26 2.88
N ALA A 149 0.84 12.36 3.57
CA ALA A 149 1.35 12.31 4.94
C ALA A 149 0.37 11.61 5.91
N ARG A 150 -0.93 11.65 5.63
CA ARG A 150 -1.97 11.06 6.48
C ARG A 150 -2.26 9.60 6.14
N CYS A 151 -2.45 9.27 4.86
CA CYS A 151 -2.97 7.98 4.43
C CYS A 151 -1.91 7.02 3.88
N ALA A 152 -0.80 7.54 3.32
CA ALA A 152 0.08 6.72 2.49
C ALA A 152 0.77 5.58 3.23
N VAL A 153 1.04 5.74 4.53
CA VAL A 153 1.61 4.66 5.35
C VAL A 153 0.69 3.45 5.40
N VAL A 154 -0.59 3.67 5.73
CA VAL A 154 -1.57 2.58 5.89
C VAL A 154 -1.69 1.82 4.58
N VAL A 155 -1.87 2.55 3.48
CA VAL A 155 -2.02 1.92 2.17
C VAL A 155 -0.74 1.21 1.75
N LYS A 156 0.43 1.77 2.05
CA LYS A 156 1.70 1.12 1.73
C LYS A 156 1.90 -0.15 2.57
N ILE A 157 1.51 -0.16 3.84
CA ILE A 157 1.50 -1.38 4.67
C ILE A 157 0.59 -2.44 4.04
N VAL A 158 -0.64 -2.07 3.67
CA VAL A 158 -1.59 -2.97 3.00
C VAL A 158 -0.98 -3.53 1.71
N GLN A 159 -0.41 -2.67 0.86
CA GLN A 159 0.24 -3.08 -0.39
C GLN A 159 1.42 -4.02 -0.14
N THR A 160 2.25 -3.74 0.86
CA THR A 160 3.44 -4.53 1.20
C THR A 160 3.04 -5.91 1.74
N LEU A 161 2.01 -5.99 2.60
CA LEU A 161 1.44 -7.27 3.05
C LEU A 161 0.82 -8.05 1.89
N ASP A 162 0.07 -7.37 1.04
CA ASP A 162 -0.58 -7.98 -0.12
C ASP A 162 0.42 -8.58 -1.12
N SER A 163 1.51 -7.86 -1.39
CA SER A 163 2.62 -8.35 -2.23
C SER A 163 3.31 -9.56 -1.59
N ALA A 164 3.52 -9.55 -0.27
CA ALA A 164 4.09 -10.68 0.45
C ALA A 164 3.22 -11.94 0.34
N LEU A 165 1.89 -11.81 0.46
CA LEU A 165 0.96 -12.93 0.30
C LEU A 165 0.89 -13.45 -1.13
N THR A 166 0.96 -12.55 -2.12
CA THR A 166 0.98 -12.90 -3.54
C THR A 166 2.23 -13.71 -3.89
N GLU A 167 3.40 -13.25 -3.44
CA GLU A 167 4.69 -13.90 -3.70
C GLU A 167 4.91 -15.18 -2.90
N GLY A 168 4.39 -15.25 -1.68
CA GLY A 168 4.56 -16.40 -0.78
C GLY A 168 3.94 -17.69 -1.33
N HIS A 169 3.14 -17.60 -2.40
CA HIS A 169 2.43 -18.72 -3.03
C HIS A 169 1.83 -19.66 -1.99
N VAL A 170 1.19 -19.11 -0.94
CA VAL A 170 0.87 -19.83 0.30
C VAL A 170 0.23 -21.17 -0.03
N ARG A 171 1.06 -22.22 -0.04
CA ARG A 171 0.61 -23.56 -0.39
C ARG A 171 -0.14 -24.06 0.81
N SER A 172 -1.31 -24.66 0.59
CA SER A 172 -2.10 -25.31 1.62
C SER A 172 -1.17 -26.06 2.60
N VAL A 173 -1.21 -25.66 3.87
CA VAL A 173 -0.32 -26.07 4.99
C VAL A 173 -0.05 -27.59 5.04
N ALA A 174 -0.96 -28.39 4.47
CA ALA A 174 -0.81 -29.82 4.25
C ALA A 174 0.46 -30.28 3.51
N LYS A 175 1.24 -29.39 2.85
CA LYS A 175 2.44 -29.76 2.07
C LYS A 175 3.80 -29.49 2.74
N GLY A 176 3.83 -29.09 4.02
CA GLY A 176 5.07 -28.90 4.79
C GLY A 176 5.40 -27.43 5.10
N LEU A 177 6.46 -27.23 5.91
CA LEU A 177 6.92 -25.92 6.39
C LEU A 177 7.26 -24.99 5.20
N THR A 178 6.64 -23.82 5.15
CA THR A 178 7.03 -22.75 4.22
C THR A 178 8.24 -22.01 4.79
N GLU A 179 9.26 -21.76 3.95
CA GLU A 179 10.40 -20.90 4.34
C GLU A 179 10.06 -19.40 4.35
N THR A 180 8.85 -19.05 3.90
CA THR A 180 8.38 -17.68 3.73
C THR A 180 7.13 -17.44 4.54
N TRP A 181 6.98 -16.22 5.05
CA TRP A 181 5.77 -15.78 5.72
C TRP A 181 4.57 -15.76 4.75
N PRO A 182 3.34 -16.11 5.19
CA PRO A 182 3.01 -16.67 6.50
C PRO A 182 3.44 -18.14 6.63
N THR A 183 3.78 -18.55 7.86
CA THR A 183 4.15 -19.93 8.20
C THR A 183 2.95 -20.75 8.65
N ALA A 184 1.92 -20.09 9.19
CA ALA A 184 0.65 -20.68 9.56
C ALA A 184 -0.51 -19.67 9.38
N PRO A 185 -1.77 -20.13 9.24
CA PRO A 185 -2.92 -19.23 9.19
C PRO A 185 -3.03 -18.30 10.41
N THR A 186 -2.56 -18.74 11.58
CA THR A 186 -2.53 -17.93 12.81
C THR A 186 -1.65 -16.69 12.68
N ASP A 187 -0.64 -16.71 11.81
CA ASP A 187 0.18 -15.51 11.53
C ASP A 187 -0.64 -14.40 10.87
N LEU A 188 -1.77 -14.74 10.23
CA LEU A 188 -2.65 -13.80 9.53
C LEU A 188 -3.82 -13.28 10.38
N ILE A 189 -4.02 -13.83 11.58
CA ILE A 189 -5.10 -13.46 12.50
C ILE A 189 -4.58 -13.23 13.93
N PRO A 190 -3.54 -12.37 14.11
CA PRO A 190 -2.87 -12.25 15.40
C PRO A 190 -3.77 -11.73 16.53
N CYS A 191 -4.89 -11.06 16.19
CA CYS A 191 -5.88 -10.59 17.15
C CYS A 191 -7.22 -11.34 17.08
N GLY A 192 -7.34 -12.39 16.27
CA GLY A 192 -8.60 -13.08 16.01
C GLY A 192 -9.24 -12.70 14.66
N ALA A 193 -10.21 -13.52 14.24
CA ALA A 193 -10.89 -13.38 12.96
C ALA A 193 -11.82 -12.15 12.91
N ASP A 194 -12.53 -11.87 14.01
CA ASP A 194 -13.45 -10.73 14.11
C ASP A 194 -12.68 -9.41 14.09
N GLU A 195 -11.61 -9.31 14.88
CA GLU A 195 -10.74 -8.14 14.98
C GLU A 195 -10.05 -7.83 13.65
N LEU A 196 -9.64 -8.85 12.90
CA LEU A 196 -9.11 -8.68 11.54
C LEU A 196 -10.17 -8.03 10.63
N VAL A 197 -11.36 -8.61 10.55
CA VAL A 197 -12.41 -8.13 9.62
C VAL A 197 -12.87 -6.72 9.99
N GLU A 198 -13.12 -6.47 11.28
CA GLU A 198 -13.47 -5.14 11.76
C GLU A 198 -12.38 -4.11 11.46
N SER A 199 -11.11 -4.47 11.68
CA SER A 199 -9.99 -3.55 11.44
C SER A 199 -9.83 -3.24 9.96
N LEU A 200 -9.99 -4.22 9.06
CA LEU A 200 -9.97 -3.98 7.62
C LEU A 200 -11.12 -3.07 7.18
N LEU A 201 -12.35 -3.31 7.64
CA LEU A 201 -13.49 -2.43 7.38
C LEU A 201 -13.26 -1.01 7.92
N ARG A 202 -12.69 -0.90 9.12
CA ARG A 202 -12.36 0.38 9.74
C ARG A 202 -11.33 1.14 8.90
N TRP A 203 -10.25 0.49 8.48
CA TRP A 203 -9.25 1.11 7.61
C TRP A 203 -9.85 1.54 6.27
N TYR A 204 -10.69 0.72 5.64
CA TYR A 204 -11.37 1.09 4.40
C TYR A 204 -12.24 2.36 4.57
N ARG A 205 -12.96 2.50 5.69
CA ARG A 205 -13.76 3.71 5.92
C ARG A 205 -12.91 4.98 6.08
N PHE A 206 -11.73 4.89 6.69
CA PHE A 206 -10.84 6.04 6.88
C PHE A 206 -9.92 6.30 5.68
N VAL A 207 -9.63 5.26 4.91
CA VAL A 207 -8.73 5.25 3.76
C VAL A 207 -9.35 4.31 2.71
N PRO A 208 -10.27 4.81 1.87
CA PRO A 208 -11.06 3.96 0.97
C PRO A 208 -10.26 3.53 -0.26
N ASP A 209 -9.19 2.77 -0.02
CA ASP A 209 -8.34 2.17 -1.03
C ASP A 209 -8.77 0.70 -1.26
N PRO A 210 -9.11 0.31 -2.50
CA PRO A 210 -9.52 -1.07 -2.81
C PRO A 210 -8.49 -2.15 -2.46
N LEU A 211 -7.20 -1.80 -2.27
CA LEU A 211 -6.19 -2.77 -1.85
C LEU A 211 -6.51 -3.42 -0.50
N VAL A 212 -7.30 -2.77 0.36
CA VAL A 212 -7.76 -3.37 1.63
C VAL A 212 -8.57 -4.64 1.36
N PHE A 213 -9.42 -4.64 0.32
CA PHE A 213 -10.21 -5.79 -0.08
C PHE A 213 -9.38 -6.85 -0.80
N HIS A 214 -8.37 -6.43 -1.56
CA HIS A 214 -7.43 -7.37 -2.18
C HIS A 214 -6.66 -8.16 -1.12
N LEU A 215 -6.12 -7.46 -0.11
CA LEU A 215 -5.48 -8.08 1.06
C LEU A 215 -6.47 -9.01 1.80
N ALA A 216 -7.71 -8.55 2.03
CA ALA A 216 -8.73 -9.37 2.68
C ALA A 216 -9.01 -10.68 1.92
N ALA A 217 -9.05 -10.64 0.58
CA ALA A 217 -9.25 -11.81 -0.27
C ALA A 217 -8.07 -12.80 -0.16
N HIS A 218 -6.83 -12.31 -0.15
CA HIS A 218 -5.64 -13.15 0.06
C HIS A 218 -5.62 -13.82 1.44
N ILE A 219 -5.98 -13.06 2.48
CA ILE A 219 -6.06 -13.58 3.85
C ILE A 219 -7.20 -14.61 3.96
N LEU A 220 -8.37 -14.36 3.36
CA LEU A 220 -9.47 -15.32 3.27
C LEU A 220 -9.08 -16.60 2.54
N HIS A 221 -8.38 -16.47 1.40
CA HIS A 221 -7.91 -17.63 0.64
C HIS A 221 -6.99 -18.52 1.49
N THR A 222 -6.13 -17.90 2.29
CA THR A 222 -5.16 -18.58 3.16
C THR A 222 -5.81 -19.21 4.39
N CYS A 223 -6.65 -18.46 5.11
CA CYS A 223 -7.27 -18.90 6.36
C CYS A 223 -8.56 -19.71 6.16
N ARG A 224 -9.15 -19.64 4.96
CA ARG A 224 -10.38 -20.34 4.55
C ARG A 224 -11.47 -20.24 5.60
N PHE A 225 -11.92 -21.38 6.11
CA PHE A 225 -13.05 -21.54 7.03
C PHE A 225 -12.87 -20.79 8.35
N LEU A 226 -11.65 -20.42 8.74
CA LEU A 226 -11.40 -19.65 9.96
C LEU A 226 -11.98 -18.23 9.87
N LEU A 227 -12.13 -17.68 8.67
CA LEU A 227 -12.59 -16.30 8.46
C LEU A 227 -14.01 -16.18 7.92
N VAL A 228 -14.56 -17.26 7.33
CA VAL A 228 -15.91 -17.24 6.74
C VAL A 228 -16.99 -16.75 7.73
N PRO A 229 -17.03 -17.22 8.99
CA PRO A 229 -18.03 -16.74 9.95
C PRO A 229 -17.94 -15.23 10.20
N SER A 230 -16.73 -14.70 10.41
CA SER A 230 -16.51 -13.26 10.64
C SER A 230 -16.85 -12.44 9.39
N PHE A 231 -16.44 -12.90 8.20
CA PHE A 231 -16.78 -12.23 6.94
C PHE A 231 -18.29 -12.13 6.73
N ALA A 232 -19.04 -13.18 7.07
CA ALA A 232 -20.49 -13.19 7.03
C ALA A 232 -21.10 -12.27 8.11
N LYS A 233 -20.63 -12.37 9.36
CA LYS A 233 -21.07 -11.56 10.51
C LYS A 233 -20.98 -10.06 10.22
N TYR A 234 -19.87 -9.60 9.67
CA TYR A 234 -19.64 -8.17 9.37
C TYR A 234 -20.04 -7.76 7.95
N ARG A 235 -20.64 -8.68 7.17
CA ARG A 235 -21.11 -8.43 5.80
C ARG A 235 -20.02 -7.84 4.88
N LEU A 236 -18.77 -8.28 5.02
CA LEU A 236 -17.63 -7.72 4.28
C LEU A 236 -17.84 -7.78 2.76
N SER A 237 -18.46 -8.85 2.26
CA SER A 237 -18.77 -8.99 0.83
C SER A 237 -19.70 -7.89 0.32
N ALA A 238 -20.71 -7.47 1.11
CA ALA A 238 -21.61 -6.39 0.73
C ALA A 238 -20.84 -5.06 0.60
N VAL A 239 -20.01 -4.73 1.58
CA VAL A 239 -19.17 -3.50 1.55
C VAL A 239 -18.21 -3.52 0.34
N MET A 240 -17.62 -4.68 0.05
CA MET A 240 -16.76 -4.88 -1.11
C MET A 240 -17.53 -4.64 -2.43
N PHE A 241 -18.72 -5.23 -2.59
CA PHE A 241 -19.56 -5.02 -3.78
C PHE A 241 -19.97 -3.56 -3.94
N ASP A 242 -20.39 -2.90 -2.86
CA ASP A 242 -20.76 -1.48 -2.88
C ASP A 242 -19.57 -0.62 -3.31
N SER A 243 -18.37 -0.87 -2.76
CA SER A 243 -17.14 -0.19 -3.16
C SER A 243 -16.81 -0.37 -4.65
N PHE A 244 -16.94 -1.60 -5.17
CA PHE A 244 -16.65 -1.88 -6.58
C PHE A 244 -17.67 -1.21 -7.49
N TYR A 245 -18.95 -1.26 -7.10
CA TYR A 245 -20.02 -0.61 -7.83
C TYR A 245 -19.82 0.90 -7.92
N ASP A 246 -19.50 1.55 -6.79
CA ASP A 246 -19.23 2.98 -6.73
C ASP A 246 -18.01 3.37 -7.59
N SER A 247 -16.93 2.58 -7.51
CA SER A 247 -15.74 2.80 -8.32
C SER A 247 -16.04 2.67 -9.82
N PHE A 248 -16.78 1.62 -10.21
CA PHE A 248 -17.18 1.39 -11.60
C PHE A 248 -18.06 2.54 -12.13
N LYS A 249 -19.08 2.93 -11.36
CA LYS A 249 -19.98 4.04 -11.69
C LYS A 249 -19.21 5.34 -11.92
N GLN A 250 -18.26 5.67 -11.04
CA GLN A 250 -17.43 6.86 -11.17
C GLN A 250 -16.54 6.83 -12.42
N ILE A 251 -15.93 5.68 -12.73
CA ILE A 251 -15.15 5.51 -13.97
C ILE A 251 -16.04 5.75 -15.19
N THR A 252 -17.24 5.17 -15.23
CA THR A 252 -18.20 5.41 -16.31
C THR A 252 -18.58 6.89 -16.43
N GLU A 253 -18.85 7.57 -15.32
CA GLU A 253 -19.16 9.01 -15.33
C GLU A 253 -18.01 9.87 -15.85
N GLN A 254 -16.76 9.53 -15.54
CA GLN A 254 -15.58 10.24 -16.05
C GLN A 254 -15.38 9.99 -17.55
N LEU A 255 -15.54 8.73 -18.00
CA LEU A 255 -15.47 8.38 -19.41
C LEU A 255 -16.52 9.14 -20.24
N ASN A 256 -17.72 9.33 -19.68
CA ASN A 256 -18.79 10.11 -20.33
C ASN A 256 -18.53 11.62 -20.38
N LYS A 257 -17.64 12.15 -19.52
CA LYS A 257 -17.23 13.56 -19.52
C LYS A 257 -16.05 13.83 -20.44
N LEU A 258 -15.33 12.80 -20.88
CA LEU A 258 -14.28 12.99 -21.87
C LEU A 258 -14.93 13.52 -23.16
N PRO A 259 -14.38 14.59 -23.77
CA PRO A 259 -14.88 15.06 -25.04
C PRO A 259 -14.92 13.87 -25.99
N ALA A 260 -16.03 13.68 -26.71
CA ALA A 260 -16.18 12.62 -27.69
C ALA A 260 -14.89 12.61 -28.52
N VAL A 261 -14.12 11.53 -28.41
CA VAL A 261 -12.80 11.41 -29.03
C VAL A 261 -13.00 11.84 -30.47
N VAL A 262 -12.39 12.99 -30.82
CA VAL A 262 -12.52 13.60 -32.15
C VAL A 262 -12.31 12.47 -33.13
N SER A 263 -13.37 12.11 -33.86
CA SER A 263 -13.33 11.07 -34.87
C SER A 263 -12.09 11.37 -35.70
N ILE A 264 -11.08 10.51 -35.60
CA ILE A 264 -9.88 10.62 -36.42
C ILE A 264 -10.39 10.35 -37.83
N THR A 265 -10.81 11.40 -38.53
CA THR A 265 -11.16 11.35 -39.94
C THR A 265 -9.91 10.86 -40.64
N ASN A 266 -10.01 9.68 -41.25
CA ASN A 266 -8.96 9.11 -42.07
C ASN A 266 -8.37 10.20 -42.96
N PRO A 267 -7.05 10.44 -42.95
CA PRO A 267 -6.42 11.22 -44.00
C PRO A 267 -6.42 10.36 -45.26
N GLU A 268 -7.55 10.35 -45.98
CA GLU A 268 -7.56 9.96 -47.40
C GLU A 268 -6.70 10.97 -48.16
N GLY A 269 -5.42 10.66 -48.30
CA GLY A 269 -4.47 11.59 -48.90
C GLY A 269 -3.04 11.08 -48.98
N ILE A 270 -2.82 9.81 -49.34
CA ILE A 270 -1.53 9.36 -49.87
C ILE A 270 -1.76 8.82 -51.28
N THR A 271 -1.69 9.70 -52.28
CA THR A 271 -1.47 9.30 -53.67
C THR A 271 0.02 8.99 -53.84
N MET A 272 0.35 7.74 -54.13
CA MET A 272 1.66 7.38 -54.67
C MET A 272 1.72 7.76 -56.15
N SER A 273 2.67 8.61 -56.49
CA SER A 273 3.13 8.89 -57.85
C SER A 273 4.57 8.43 -57.99
#